data_AF-A0A4U6VWA1-F1
#
_entry.id   AF-A0A4U6VWA1-F1
#
_cell.length_a   1.000
_cell.length_b   1.000
_cell.length_c   1.000
_cell.angle_alpha   90.00
_cell.angle_beta   90.00
_cell.angle_gamma   90.00
#
_symmetry.space_group_name_H-M   'P 1'
#
loop_
_entity.id
_entity.type
_entity.pdbx_description
1 polymer ?
#
loop_
_entity_poly.entity_id
_entity_poly.type
_entity_poly.pdbx_seq_one_letter_code
_entity_poly.pdbx_strand_id
1 'polypeptide(L)'
;MFCEGFSPYEPFWEHYLEHWKESLARPQEVGGWYEELMSDPLEVVRILASFCSVPFTKVEERRGVPEEVLLRKQMFFRKGMVGDWKNHMSREMGRKLDDVVEDKLKGSGLVF
;
A
#
# COMPACT_ATOMS: atom_id res chain seq x y z
N MET A 1 -0.74 5.10 21.79
CA MET A 1 -0.95 3.71 21.35
C MET A 1 -0.31 3.43 19.97
N PHE A 2 -0.90 3.78 18.82
CA PHE A 2 -0.25 3.48 17.51
C PHE A 2 1.11 4.16 17.31
N CYS A 3 1.20 5.48 17.58
CA CYS A 3 2.47 6.23 17.56
C CYS A 3 3.52 5.72 18.57
N GLU A 4 3.12 4.91 19.56
CA GLU A 4 4.02 4.30 20.54
C GLU A 4 4.52 2.91 20.07
N GLY A 5 4.13 2.48 18.87
CA GLY A 5 4.49 1.18 18.30
C GLY A 5 3.34 0.17 18.33
N PHE A 6 2.42 0.29 19.30
CA PHE A 6 1.39 -0.72 19.56
C PHE A 6 0.48 -0.99 18.36
N SER A 7 0.70 -2.16 17.76
CA SER A 7 -0.01 -2.72 16.61
C SER A 7 -0.07 -4.24 16.77
N PRO A 8 -1.16 -4.91 16.32
CA PRO A 8 -1.24 -6.37 16.32
C PRO A 8 -0.10 -7.09 15.56
N TYR A 9 0.69 -6.35 14.78
CA TYR A 9 1.79 -6.83 13.95
C TYR A 9 3.12 -6.12 14.28
N GLU A 10 3.32 -5.73 15.54
CA GLU A 10 4.57 -5.12 16.01
C GLU A 10 5.83 -5.95 15.69
N PRO A 11 6.98 -5.30 15.39
CA PRO A 11 7.19 -3.85 15.35
C PRO A 11 6.86 -3.24 13.96
N PHE A 12 5.83 -2.38 13.90
CA PHE A 12 5.30 -1.83 12.65
C PHE A 12 6.35 -1.10 11.79
N TRP A 13 7.19 -0.26 12.41
CA TRP A 13 8.19 0.54 11.72
C TRP A 13 9.35 -0.28 11.16
N GLU A 14 9.74 -1.35 11.85
CA GLU A 14 10.79 -2.26 11.36
C GLU A 14 10.29 -3.02 10.14
N HIS A 15 9.08 -3.58 10.22
CA HIS A 15 8.44 -4.25 9.09
C HIS A 15 8.31 -3.32 7.87
N TYR A 16 7.91 -2.07 8.08
CA TYR A 16 7.79 -1.08 7.02
C TYR A 16 9.15 -0.74 6.36
N LEU A 17 10.20 -0.53 7.17
CA LEU A 17 11.54 -0.21 6.67
C LEU A 17 12.18 -1.40 5.93
N GLU A 18 11.95 -2.63 6.38
CA GLU A 18 12.40 -3.83 5.68
C GLU A 18 11.73 -3.96 4.31
N HIS A 19 10.41 -3.80 4.26
CA HIS A 19 9.66 -3.81 3.01
C HIS A 19 10.16 -2.74 2.04
N TRP A 20 10.45 -1.52 2.55
CA TRP A 20 11.04 -0.45 1.75
C TRP A 20 12.41 -0.80 1.18
N LYS A 21 13.32 -1.34 2.00
CA LYS A 21 14.65 -1.74 1.53
C LYS A 21 14.56 -2.81 0.45
N GLU A 22 13.64 -3.77 0.63
CA GLU A 22 13.41 -4.83 -0.34
C GLU A 22 12.79 -4.28 -1.64
N SER A 23 11.90 -3.28 -1.55
CA SER A 23 11.32 -2.67 -2.76
C SER A 23 12.33 -1.90 -3.59
N LEU A 24 13.32 -1.26 -2.96
CA LEU A 24 14.46 -0.69 -3.66
C LEU A 24 15.37 -1.75 -4.28
N ALA A 25 15.54 -2.90 -3.62
CA ALA A 25 16.40 -3.98 -4.11
C ALA A 25 15.77 -4.73 -5.29
N ARG A 26 14.44 -4.94 -5.26
CA ARG A 26 13.69 -5.74 -6.25
C ARG A 26 12.40 -5.05 -6.66
N PRO A 27 12.48 -3.92 -7.38
CA PRO A 27 11.32 -3.09 -7.75
C PRO A 27 10.31 -3.81 -8.66
N GLN A 28 10.71 -4.91 -9.32
CA GLN A 28 9.85 -5.73 -10.17
C GLN A 28 9.11 -6.84 -9.39
N GLU A 29 9.49 -7.08 -8.13
CA GLU A 29 9.00 -8.21 -7.32
C GLU A 29 8.33 -7.75 -6.02
N VAL A 30 8.57 -6.52 -5.59
CA VAL A 30 7.92 -5.93 -4.43
C VAL A 30 6.94 -4.88 -4.92
N GLY A 31 5.65 -5.11 -4.63
CA GLY A 31 4.58 -4.21 -5.05
C GLY A 31 4.79 -2.77 -4.54
N GLY A 32 4.50 -1.79 -5.39
CA GLY A 32 4.69 -0.37 -5.12
C GLY A 32 3.81 0.20 -4.01
N TRP A 33 3.90 1.52 -3.83
CA TRP A 33 3.17 2.25 -2.79
C TRP A 33 1.67 2.10 -2.90
N TYR A 34 0.95 2.09 -1.78
CA TYR A 34 -0.51 2.02 -1.79
C TYR A 34 -1.13 3.09 -2.67
N GLU A 35 -0.60 4.31 -2.65
CA GLU A 35 -1.03 5.43 -3.49
C GLU A 35 -0.90 5.13 -4.98
N GLU A 36 0.21 4.53 -5.39
CA GLU A 36 0.47 4.13 -6.77
C GLU A 36 -0.42 2.94 -7.17
N LEU A 37 -0.58 1.97 -6.27
CA LEU A 37 -1.48 0.84 -6.46
C LEU A 37 -2.96 1.27 -6.58
N MET A 38 -3.35 2.33 -5.89
CA MET A 38 -4.71 2.85 -5.93
C MET A 38 -4.97 3.77 -7.13
N SER A 39 -3.94 4.14 -7.90
CA SER A 39 -4.10 4.98 -9.10
C SER A 39 -4.76 4.25 -10.27
N ASP A 40 -4.38 2.98 -10.49
CA ASP A 40 -5.01 2.07 -11.46
C ASP A 40 -5.19 0.67 -10.85
N PRO A 41 -6.31 0.43 -10.15
CA PRO A 41 -6.58 -0.85 -9.51
C PRO A 41 -6.65 -2.03 -10.49
N LEU A 42 -6.99 -1.79 -11.76
CA LEU A 42 -7.08 -2.85 -12.76
C LEU A 42 -5.67 -3.30 -13.17
N GLU A 43 -4.77 -2.34 -13.37
CA GLU A 43 -3.37 -2.63 -13.67
C GLU A 43 -2.68 -3.35 -12.51
N VAL A 44 -2.98 -2.97 -11.26
CA VAL A 44 -2.49 -3.70 -10.08
C VAL A 44 -2.90 -5.16 -10.08
N VAL A 45 -4.15 -5.48 -10.43
CA VAL A 45 -4.62 -6.87 -10.49
C VAL A 45 -3.83 -7.65 -11.56
N ARG A 46 -3.46 -7.03 -12.68
CA ARG A 46 -2.60 -7.65 -13.71
C ARG A 46 -1.16 -7.85 -13.24
N ILE A 47 -0.58 -6.86 -12.56
CA ILE A 47 0.77 -6.95 -11.98
C ILE A 47 0.81 -8.08 -10.95
N LEU A 48 -0.18 -8.15 -10.04
CA LEU A 48 -0.28 -9.20 -9.03
C LEU A 48 -0.44 -10.60 -9.66
N ALA A 49 -1.28 -10.73 -10.69
CA ALA A 49 -1.43 -11.98 -11.43
C ALA A 49 -0.08 -12.41 -12.05
N SER A 50 0.65 -11.47 -12.64
CA SER A 50 1.98 -11.70 -13.21
C SER A 50 3.01 -12.08 -12.14
N PHE A 51 3.01 -11.39 -10.99
CA PHE A 51 3.87 -11.69 -9.84
C PHE A 51 3.64 -13.10 -9.30
N CYS A 52 2.38 -13.53 -9.19
CA CYS A 52 2.03 -14.90 -8.81
C CYS A 52 2.38 -15.94 -9.89
N SER A 53 2.99 -15.54 -11.01
CA SER A 53 3.27 -16.38 -12.18
C SER A 53 2.01 -16.97 -12.84
N VAL A 54 0.87 -16.27 -12.71
CA VAL A 54 -0.42 -16.66 -13.30
C VAL A 54 -1.04 -15.45 -14.03
N PRO A 55 -0.39 -14.90 -15.08
CA PRO A 55 -0.91 -13.75 -15.80
C PRO A 55 -2.21 -14.09 -16.54
N PHE A 56 -3.07 -13.08 -16.71
CA PHE A 56 -4.31 -13.26 -17.48
C PHE A 56 -4.02 -13.62 -18.94
N THR A 57 -4.76 -14.58 -19.45
CA THR A 57 -4.73 -14.92 -20.87
C THR A 57 -5.48 -13.87 -21.69
N LYS A 58 -5.16 -13.77 -22.98
CA LYS A 58 -5.91 -12.90 -23.93
C LYS A 58 -7.41 -13.21 -23.96
N VAL A 59 -7.81 -14.44 -23.65
CA VAL A 59 -9.23 -14.82 -23.58
C VAL A 59 -9.88 -14.25 -22.33
N GLU A 60 -9.21 -14.33 -21.18
CA GLU A 60 -9.69 -13.78 -19.91
C GLU A 60 -9.78 -12.26 -19.95
N GLU A 61 -8.78 -11.58 -20.52
CA GLU A 61 -8.81 -10.12 -20.77
C GLU A 61 -10.03 -9.73 -21.61
N ARG A 62 -10.30 -10.44 -22.72
CA ARG A 62 -11.48 -10.15 -23.56
C ARG A 62 -12.81 -10.43 -22.87
N ARG A 63 -12.83 -11.33 -21.88
CA ARG A 63 -14.02 -11.69 -21.12
C ARG A 63 -14.26 -10.76 -19.92
N GLY A 64 -13.34 -9.84 -19.63
CA GLY A 64 -13.45 -8.94 -18.49
C GLY A 64 -13.18 -9.61 -17.15
N VAL A 65 -12.40 -10.70 -17.12
CA VAL A 65 -12.08 -11.42 -15.87
C VAL A 65 -11.32 -10.53 -14.88
N PRO A 66 -10.35 -9.69 -15.28
CA PRO A 66 -9.70 -8.75 -14.35
C PRO A 66 -10.70 -7.82 -13.64
N GLU A 67 -11.69 -7.32 -14.36
CA GLU A 67 -12.75 -6.45 -13.85
C GLU A 67 -13.68 -7.19 -12.87
N GLU A 68 -14.01 -8.44 -13.17
CA GLU A 68 -14.77 -9.31 -12.25
C GLU A 68 -14.02 -9.57 -10.94
N VAL A 69 -12.71 -9.82 -11.02
CA VAL A 69 -11.84 -10.01 -9.84
C VAL A 69 -11.80 -8.74 -9.00
N LEU A 70 -11.67 -7.57 -9.65
CA LEU A 70 -11.66 -6.28 -8.96
C LEU A 70 -13.00 -6.00 -8.25
N LEU A 71 -14.14 -6.29 -8.90
CA LEU A 71 -15.47 -6.12 -8.33
C LEU A 71 -15.73 -7.03 -7.12
N ARG A 72 -15.24 -8.28 -7.12
CA ARG A 72 -15.38 -9.16 -5.96
C ARG A 72 -14.62 -8.66 -4.72
N LYS A 73 -13.56 -7.88 -4.91
CA LYS A 73 -12.76 -7.34 -3.81
C LYS A 73 -13.39 -6.13 -3.13
N GLN A 74 -14.50 -5.57 -3.65
CA GLN A 74 -15.26 -4.44 -3.08
C GLN A 74 -15.51 -4.58 -1.56
N MET A 75 -15.63 -5.81 -1.04
CA MET A 75 -15.80 -6.09 0.40
C MET A 75 -14.63 -5.64 1.30
N PHE A 76 -13.43 -5.41 0.73
CA PHE A 76 -12.25 -4.93 1.46
C PHE A 76 -12.03 -3.41 1.35
N PHE A 77 -12.79 -2.70 0.50
CA PHE A 77 -12.61 -1.27 0.25
C PHE A 77 -13.57 -0.43 1.11
N ARG A 78 -13.03 0.41 2.01
CA ARG A 78 -13.82 1.37 2.82
C ARG A 78 -14.18 2.64 2.04
N LYS A 79 -13.17 3.43 1.69
CA LYS A 79 -13.28 4.65 0.84
C LYS A 79 -12.20 4.70 -0.25
N GLY A 80 -11.03 4.09 -0.03
CA GLY A 80 -9.93 4.09 -1.00
C GLY A 80 -9.35 5.47 -1.31
N MET A 81 -9.54 6.46 -0.42
CA MET A 81 -9.12 7.84 -0.65
C MET A 81 -7.83 8.16 0.10
N VAL A 82 -6.79 8.51 -0.64
CA VAL A 82 -5.56 9.09 -0.09
C VAL A 82 -5.89 10.42 0.59
N GLY A 83 -5.38 10.62 1.81
CA GLY A 83 -5.56 11.87 2.56
C GLY A 83 -6.86 11.99 3.38
N ASP A 84 -7.75 10.99 3.38
CA ASP A 84 -9.00 11.00 4.18
C ASP A 84 -8.72 11.09 5.70
N TRP A 85 -7.51 10.80 6.16
CA TRP A 85 -7.09 10.99 7.55
C TRP A 85 -7.33 12.42 8.06
N LYS A 86 -7.25 13.43 7.18
CA LYS A 86 -7.52 14.83 7.53
C LYS A 86 -8.95 15.08 8.01
N ASN A 87 -9.90 14.22 7.63
CA ASN A 87 -11.29 14.29 8.08
C ASN A 87 -11.51 13.61 9.44
N HIS A 88 -10.54 12.84 9.91
CA HIS A 88 -10.65 11.97 11.08
C HIS A 88 -9.67 12.35 12.21
N MET A 89 -8.63 13.14 11.92
CA MET A 89 -7.62 13.55 12.88
C MET A 89 -7.67 15.06 13.15
N SER A 90 -7.43 15.44 14.40
CA SER A 90 -7.13 16.82 14.74
C SER A 90 -5.74 17.23 14.20
N ARG A 91 -5.49 18.53 14.05
CA ARG A 91 -4.17 19.04 13.64
C ARG A 91 -3.05 18.61 14.58
N GLU A 92 -3.34 18.50 15.88
CA GLU A 92 -2.37 18.07 16.87
C GLU A 92 -2.02 16.59 16.71
N MET A 93 -3.01 15.73 16.46
CA MET A 93 -2.79 14.31 16.17
C MET A 93 -1.99 14.12 14.88
N GLY A 94 -2.29 14.92 13.84
CA GLY A 94 -1.52 14.94 12.60
C GLY A 94 -0.05 15.28 12.85
N ARG A 95 0.22 16.39 13.55
CA ARG A 95 1.61 16.78 13.89
C ARG A 95 2.35 15.72 14.70
N LYS A 96 1.69 15.13 15.70
CA LYS A 96 2.30 14.05 16.49
C LYS A 96 2.66 12.84 15.62
N LEU A 97 1.88 12.55 14.59
CA LEU A 97 2.18 11.49 13.64
C LEU A 97 3.35 11.90 12.74
N ASP A 98 3.37 13.13 12.23
CA ASP A 98 4.45 13.68 11.41
C ASP A 98 5.80 13.59 12.14
N ASP A 99 5.84 14.02 13.41
CA ASP A 99 7.05 13.96 14.25
C ASP A 99 7.58 12.52 14.42
N VAL A 100 6.67 11.54 14.58
CA VAL A 100 7.04 10.12 14.73
C VAL A 100 7.52 9.54 13.40
N VAL A 101 6.88 9.88 12.29
CA VAL A 101 7.32 9.45 10.95
C VAL A 101 8.71 10.01 10.65
N GLU A 102 8.95 11.29 10.94
CA GLU A 102 10.26 11.90 10.75
C GLU A 102 11.33 11.21 11.59
N ASP A 103 11.09 10.97 12.89
CA ASP A 103 12.03 10.28 13.78
C ASP A 103 12.34 8.85 13.29
N LYS A 104 11.31 8.07 12.91
CA LYS A 104 11.47 6.68 12.51
C LYS A 104 12.10 6.50 11.14
N LEU A 105 11.89 7.43 10.22
CA LEU A 105 12.36 7.31 8.83
C LEU A 105 13.61 8.13 8.55
N LYS A 106 14.09 8.92 9.52
CA LYS A 106 15.33 9.67 9.40
C LYS A 106 16.50 8.79 8.96
N GLY A 107 17.18 9.20 7.89
CA GLY A 107 18.34 8.49 7.35
C GLY A 107 18.01 7.25 6.51
N SER A 108 16.74 6.88 6.35
CA SER A 108 16.33 5.76 5.48
C SER A 108 16.30 6.12 3.98
N GLY A 109 16.32 7.42 3.65
CA GLY A 109 16.14 7.92 2.29
C GLY A 109 14.69 7.99 1.82
N LEU A 110 13.72 7.59 2.67
CA LEU A 110 12.29 7.75 2.42
C LEU A 110 11.84 9.20 2.55
N VAL A 111 11.08 9.67 1.57
CA VAL A 111 10.42 10.99 1.57
C VAL A 111 8.99 10.80 1.06
N PHE A 112 8.01 11.41 1.73
CA PHE A 112 6.57 11.37 1.39
C PHE A 112 6.03 12.77 1.12
#